data_AF-A0A3M0ZUP9-F1
#
_entry.id   AF-A0A3M0ZUP9-F1
#
_cell.length_a   1.000
_cell.length_b   1.000
_cell.length_c   1.000
_cell.angle_alpha   90.00
_cell.angle_beta   90.00
_cell.angle_gamma   90.00
#
_symmetry.space_group_name_H-M   'P 1'
#
loop_
_entity.id
_entity.type
_entity.pdbx_description
1 polymer ?
#
loop_
_entity_poly.entity_id
_entity_poly.type
_entity_poly.pdbx_seq_one_letter_code
_entity_poly.pdbx_strand_id
1 'polypeptide(L)'
;MREKEAAMRYLNNSEYESFLLSVLKKTGLTADDALRLLAARWPMPAVPGLGNEAFGRGLIVSHEDVADWLREVIGETWDNGEPVEPTTTLVSPRLADSFFAWAVANGRAKSTPVGQMMSRNPERLDMILKASKAHEN
;
A
#
# COMPACT_ATOMS: atom_id res chain seq x y z
N MET A 1 -31.67 -2.20 -9.53
CA MET A 1 -30.29 -2.46 -9.98
C MET A 1 -29.37 -1.85 -8.93
N ARG A 2 -28.61 -2.66 -8.18
CA ARG A 2 -27.54 -2.11 -7.33
C ARG A 2 -26.44 -1.70 -8.28
N GLU A 3 -26.07 -0.43 -8.28
CA GLU A 3 -24.82 0.02 -8.87
C GLU A 3 -23.72 -0.91 -8.36
N LYS A 4 -22.97 -1.55 -9.25
CA LYS A 4 -21.69 -2.14 -8.85
C LYS A 4 -20.89 -0.96 -8.31
N GLU A 5 -20.77 -0.85 -6.98
CA GLU A 5 -19.80 0.06 -6.38
C GLU A 5 -18.48 -0.19 -7.10
N ALA A 6 -18.00 0.81 -7.82
CA ALA A 6 -16.70 0.73 -8.45
C ALA A 6 -15.70 0.42 -7.33
N ALA A 7 -15.04 -0.74 -7.41
CA ALA A 7 -14.08 -1.16 -6.41
C ALA A 7 -13.07 -0.02 -6.20
N MET A 8 -12.85 0.36 -4.93
CA MET A 8 -12.00 1.50 -4.58
C MET A 8 -10.62 1.33 -5.20
N ARG A 9 -10.21 2.28 -6.06
CA ARG A 9 -8.91 2.25 -6.73
C ARG A 9 -7.82 2.78 -5.80
N TYR A 10 -6.76 2.02 -5.63
CA TYR A 10 -5.53 2.37 -4.91
C TYR A 10 -4.33 1.72 -5.59
N LEU A 11 -3.13 2.28 -5.39
CA LEU A 11 -1.90 1.76 -5.99
C LEU A 11 -1.50 0.43 -5.35
N ASN A 12 -1.29 -0.61 -6.15
CA ASN A 12 -0.60 -1.81 -5.66
C ASN A 12 0.89 -1.54 -5.44
N ASN A 13 1.62 -2.48 -4.84
CA ASN A 13 3.03 -2.26 -4.53
C ASN A 13 3.87 -1.88 -5.75
N SER A 14 3.70 -2.56 -6.87
CA SER A 14 4.46 -2.30 -8.10
C SER A 14 4.18 -0.90 -8.66
N GLU A 15 2.91 -0.49 -8.71
CA GLU A 15 2.53 0.84 -9.18
C GLU A 15 3.08 1.94 -8.27
N TYR A 16 3.03 1.72 -6.97
CA TYR A 16 3.54 2.69 -6.01
C TYR A 16 5.06 2.78 -6.04
N GLU A 17 5.76 1.66 -6.19
CA GLU A 17 7.22 1.65 -6.35
C GLU A 17 7.67 2.33 -7.65
N SER A 18 7.01 2.09 -8.78
CA SER A 18 7.32 2.82 -10.03
C SER A 18 7.10 4.33 -9.87
N PHE A 19 6.04 4.74 -9.17
CA PHE A 19 5.80 6.15 -8.85
C PHE A 19 6.93 6.73 -7.98
N LEU A 20 7.27 6.08 -6.88
CA LEU A 20 8.32 6.53 -5.97
C LEU A 20 9.69 6.56 -6.65
N LEU A 21 10.03 5.54 -7.45
CA LEU A 21 11.28 5.47 -8.21
C LEU A 21 11.42 6.70 -9.13
N SER A 22 10.34 7.07 -9.83
CA SER A 22 10.34 8.25 -10.69
C SER A 22 10.51 9.56 -9.92
N VAL A 23 9.95 9.65 -8.72
CA VAL A 23 10.13 10.83 -7.85
C VAL A 23 11.56 10.90 -7.32
N LEU A 24 12.11 9.79 -6.82
CA LEU A 24 13.48 9.71 -6.29
C LEU A 24 14.54 10.02 -7.37
N LYS A 25 14.36 9.53 -8.60
CA LYS A 25 15.27 9.88 -9.71
C LYS A 25 15.25 11.38 -10.01
N LYS A 26 14.10 12.05 -9.89
CA LYS A 26 13.98 13.50 -10.10
C LYS A 26 14.68 14.32 -9.01
N THR A 27 14.94 13.75 -7.84
CA THR A 27 15.75 14.41 -6.81
C THR A 27 17.26 14.22 -7.04
N GLY A 28 17.67 13.60 -8.15
CA GLY A 28 19.06 13.40 -8.53
C GLY A 28 19.67 12.07 -8.08
N LEU A 29 18.87 11.16 -7.52
CA LEU A 29 19.37 9.84 -7.15
C LEU A 29 19.63 8.97 -8.40
N THR A 30 20.66 8.15 -8.31
CA THR A 30 20.89 7.07 -9.26
C THR A 30 19.74 6.06 -9.17
N ALA A 31 19.52 5.29 -10.24
CA ALA A 31 18.51 4.22 -10.22
C ALA A 31 18.81 3.20 -9.11
N ASP A 32 20.08 2.82 -8.93
CA ASP A 32 20.51 1.87 -7.91
C ASP A 32 20.25 2.38 -6.49
N ASP A 33 20.56 3.64 -6.19
CA ASP A 33 20.30 4.21 -4.86
C ASP A 33 18.81 4.35 -4.59
N ALA A 34 18.02 4.74 -5.59
CA ALA A 34 16.57 4.81 -5.46
C ALA A 34 15.98 3.41 -5.18
N LEU A 35 16.43 2.38 -5.91
CA LEU A 35 15.99 0.99 -5.69
C LEU A 35 16.40 0.49 -4.29
N ARG A 36 17.61 0.82 -3.81
CA ARG A 36 18.05 0.49 -2.45
C ARG A 36 17.17 1.15 -1.39
N LEU A 37 16.79 2.42 -1.57
CA LEU A 37 15.89 3.12 -0.66
C LEU A 37 14.49 2.51 -0.66
N LEU A 38 13.96 2.14 -1.82
CA LEU A 38 12.66 1.47 -1.93
C LEU A 38 12.69 0.10 -1.22
N ALA A 39 13.78 -0.66 -1.38
CA ALA A 39 13.95 -1.93 -0.71
C ALA A 39 14.06 -1.77 0.82
N ALA A 40 14.76 -0.73 1.29
CA ALA A 40 14.97 -0.45 2.71
C ALA A 40 13.69 -0.07 3.48
N ARG A 41 12.60 0.24 2.77
CA ARG A 41 11.26 0.39 3.36
C ARG A 41 10.77 -0.89 4.05
N TRP A 42 11.27 -2.06 3.62
CA TRP A 42 10.80 -3.36 4.06
C TRP A 42 11.84 -4.11 4.92
N PRO A 43 11.38 -4.97 5.86
CA PRO A 43 10.01 -5.06 6.33
C PRO A 43 9.63 -3.82 7.16
N MET A 44 8.37 -3.41 7.09
CA MET A 44 7.88 -2.27 7.88
C MET A 44 7.08 -2.76 9.10
N PRO A 45 7.04 -2.00 10.20
CA PRO A 45 6.09 -2.28 11.28
C PRO A 45 4.64 -2.23 10.77
N ALA A 46 3.78 -3.13 11.23
CA ALA A 46 2.36 -3.11 10.84
C ALA A 46 1.70 -1.80 11.29
N VAL A 47 1.95 -1.38 12.53
CA VAL A 47 1.58 -0.04 13.03
C VAL A 47 2.85 0.77 13.36
N PRO A 48 2.99 2.02 12.88
CA PRO A 48 2.07 2.77 12.01
C PRO A 48 2.30 2.51 10.50
N GLY A 49 3.20 1.59 10.12
CA GLY A 49 3.70 1.47 8.74
C GLY A 49 2.61 1.22 7.70
N LEU A 50 1.67 0.31 7.95
CA LEU A 50 0.55 0.04 7.02
C LEU A 50 -0.36 1.25 6.84
N GLY A 51 -0.56 2.07 7.88
CA GLY A 51 -1.35 3.30 7.78
C GLY A 51 -0.68 4.35 6.90
N ASN A 52 0.63 4.55 7.07
CA ASN A 52 1.41 5.49 6.26
C ASN A 52 1.48 5.02 4.79
N GLU A 53 1.75 3.73 4.59
CA GLU A 53 1.82 3.12 3.27
C GLU A 53 0.46 3.17 2.56
N ALA A 54 -0.64 2.89 3.27
CA ALA A 54 -2.00 3.05 2.76
C ALA A 54 -2.24 4.48 2.25
N PHE A 55 -1.86 5.49 3.04
CA PHE A 55 -2.06 6.90 2.67
C PHE A 55 -1.35 7.25 1.37
N GLY A 56 -0.08 6.82 1.23
CA GLY A 56 0.70 7.00 0.01
C GLY A 56 0.09 6.32 -1.22
N ARG A 57 -0.59 5.19 -1.01
CA ARG A 57 -1.27 4.42 -2.06
C ARG A 57 -2.69 4.88 -2.37
N GLY A 58 -3.21 5.86 -1.62
CA GLY A 58 -4.54 6.43 -1.86
C GLY A 58 -5.63 5.96 -0.88
N LEU A 59 -5.28 5.22 0.17
CA LEU A 59 -6.19 4.66 1.15
C LEU A 59 -6.01 5.28 2.55
N ILE A 60 -7.07 5.30 3.33
CA ILE A 60 -7.06 5.55 4.76
C ILE A 60 -7.54 4.27 5.43
N VAL A 61 -6.75 3.78 6.36
CA VAL A 61 -7.01 2.62 7.22
C VAL A 61 -6.67 3.00 8.65
N SER A 62 -7.32 2.38 9.62
CA SER A 62 -7.09 2.61 11.04
C SER A 62 -6.17 1.54 11.64
N HIS A 63 -5.69 1.80 12.86
CA HIS A 63 -4.97 0.77 13.63
C HIS A 63 -5.89 -0.42 13.97
N GLU A 64 -7.18 -0.18 14.17
CA GLU A 64 -8.18 -1.22 14.40
C GLU A 64 -8.32 -2.13 13.19
N ASP A 65 -8.31 -1.59 11.97
CA ASP A 65 -8.35 -2.41 10.75
C ASP A 65 -7.12 -3.33 10.63
N VAL A 66 -5.95 -2.86 11.05
CA VAL A 66 -4.73 -3.69 11.08
C VAL A 66 -4.85 -4.80 12.12
N ALA A 67 -5.37 -4.50 13.31
CA ALA A 67 -5.56 -5.49 14.37
C ALA A 67 -6.58 -6.56 13.97
N ASP A 68 -7.71 -6.15 13.41
CA ASP A 68 -8.75 -7.04 12.90
C ASP A 68 -8.20 -7.95 11.79
N TRP A 69 -7.45 -7.39 10.83
CA TRP A 69 -6.85 -8.16 9.76
C TRP A 69 -5.85 -9.20 10.27
N LEU A 70 -4.97 -8.83 11.19
CA LEU A 70 -4.00 -9.76 11.77
C LEU A 70 -4.72 -10.92 12.47
N ARG A 71 -5.75 -10.63 13.26
CA ARG A 71 -6.53 -11.66 13.94
C ARG A 71 -7.25 -12.58 12.96
N GLU A 72 -7.88 -12.03 11.93
CA GLU A 72 -8.69 -12.81 10.98
C GLU A 72 -7.85 -13.63 9.98
N VAL A 73 -6.74 -13.08 9.51
CA VAL A 73 -5.98 -13.64 8.38
C VAL A 73 -4.72 -14.37 8.82
N ILE A 74 -4.06 -13.90 9.89
CA ILE A 74 -2.84 -14.52 10.41
C ILE A 74 -3.17 -15.44 11.59
N GLY A 75 -4.07 -14.99 12.48
CA GLY A 75 -4.47 -15.71 13.69
C GLY A 75 -4.11 -14.96 14.97
N GLU A 76 -4.43 -15.56 16.11
CA GLU A 76 -4.22 -14.93 17.42
C GLU A 76 -2.80 -15.11 17.97
N THR A 77 -2.08 -16.15 17.53
CA THR A 77 -0.75 -16.50 18.02
C THR A 77 0.17 -16.94 16.88
N TRP A 78 1.46 -16.61 16.98
CA TRP A 78 2.51 -17.19 16.16
C TRP A 78 2.76 -18.68 16.50
N ASP A 79 3.53 -19.39 15.68
CA ASP A 79 3.86 -20.81 15.90
C ASP A 79 4.59 -21.08 17.22
N ASN A 80 5.22 -20.06 17.81
CA ASN A 80 5.89 -20.13 19.11
C ASN A 80 4.97 -19.83 20.30
N GLY A 81 3.67 -19.58 20.07
CA GLY A 81 2.67 -19.29 21.09
C GLY A 81 2.60 -17.82 21.53
N GLU A 82 3.46 -16.94 21.01
CA GLU A 82 3.39 -15.50 21.29
C GLU A 82 2.18 -14.87 20.58
N PRO A 83 1.50 -13.88 21.18
CA PRO A 83 0.36 -13.22 20.56
C PRO A 83 0.76 -12.41 19.32
N VAL A 84 -0.11 -12.40 18.32
CA VAL A 84 0.03 -11.55 17.13
C VAL A 84 -0.40 -10.13 17.49
N GLU A 85 0.57 -9.26 17.73
CA GLU A 85 0.32 -7.87 18.10
C GLU A 85 0.69 -6.90 16.96
N PRO A 86 -0.17 -5.93 16.60
CA PRO A 86 0.12 -4.97 15.53
C PRO A 86 1.41 -4.15 15.73
N THR A 87 1.80 -3.93 16.98
CA THR A 87 2.97 -3.11 17.34
C THR A 87 4.30 -3.85 17.21
N THR A 88 4.29 -5.18 17.22
CA THR A 88 5.48 -6.03 17.10
C THR A 88 5.54 -6.78 15.77
N THR A 89 4.44 -6.78 15.02
CA THR A 89 4.36 -7.43 13.71
C THR A 89 5.11 -6.65 12.64
N LEU A 90 5.97 -7.35 11.89
CA LEU A 90 6.65 -6.84 10.71
C LEU A 90 5.96 -7.34 9.44
N VAL A 91 5.85 -6.46 8.45
CA VAL A 91 5.06 -6.67 7.24
C VAL A 91 5.96 -6.60 6.02
N SER A 92 5.85 -7.62 5.16
CA SER A 92 6.48 -7.68 3.85
C SER A 92 5.59 -7.03 2.79
N PRO A 93 6.11 -6.70 1.59
CA PRO A 93 5.30 -6.09 0.53
C PRO A 93 4.05 -6.91 0.20
N ARG A 94 4.18 -8.25 0.15
CA ARG A 94 3.08 -9.17 -0.12
C ARG A 94 2.01 -9.13 0.96
N LEU A 95 2.40 -9.07 2.23
CA LEU A 95 1.47 -8.96 3.34
C LEU A 95 0.75 -7.61 3.34
N ALA A 96 1.45 -6.52 2.99
CA ALA A 96 0.83 -5.21 2.85
C ALA A 96 -0.21 -5.18 1.72
N ASP A 97 0.10 -5.73 0.54
CA ASP A 97 -0.87 -5.85 -0.56
C ASP A 97 -2.08 -6.70 -0.16
N SER A 98 -1.86 -7.79 0.57
CA SER A 98 -2.94 -8.64 1.10
C SER A 98 -3.83 -7.90 2.09
N PHE A 99 -3.25 -7.10 2.99
CA PHE A 99 -4.00 -6.28 3.94
C PHE A 99 -4.85 -5.24 3.21
N PHE A 100 -4.29 -4.49 2.25
CA PHE A 100 -5.05 -3.46 1.53
C PHE A 100 -6.19 -4.06 0.70
N ALA A 101 -5.96 -5.22 0.08
CA ALA A 101 -7.02 -5.95 -0.62
C ALA A 101 -8.14 -6.38 0.34
N TRP A 102 -7.80 -6.92 1.51
CA TRP A 102 -8.76 -7.28 2.54
C TRP A 102 -9.54 -6.06 3.06
N ALA A 103 -8.86 -4.95 3.33
CA ALA A 103 -9.49 -3.74 3.85
C ALA A 103 -10.50 -3.14 2.87
N VAL A 104 -10.19 -3.18 1.56
CA VAL A 104 -11.11 -2.73 0.51
C VAL A 104 -12.28 -3.71 0.34
N ALA A 105 -12.01 -5.02 0.29
CA ALA A 105 -13.03 -6.04 0.11
C ALA A 105 -14.07 -6.06 1.25
N ASN A 106 -13.66 -5.72 2.47
CA ASN A 106 -14.51 -5.68 3.65
C ASN A 106 -15.08 -4.29 3.96
N GLY A 107 -14.91 -3.29 3.07
CA GLY A 107 -15.44 -1.94 3.26
C GLY A 107 -14.81 -1.17 4.44
N ARG A 108 -13.62 -1.58 4.89
CA ARG A 108 -12.87 -0.95 5.99
C ARG A 108 -12.10 0.28 5.52
N ALA A 109 -11.55 0.23 4.31
CA ALA A 109 -10.75 1.31 3.75
C ALA A 109 -11.60 2.51 3.30
N LYS A 110 -11.05 3.72 3.44
CA LYS A 110 -11.57 4.96 2.85
C LYS A 110 -10.57 5.52 1.84
N SER A 111 -11.02 6.35 0.90
CA SER A 111 -10.11 7.01 -0.05
C SER A 111 -9.51 8.29 0.54
N THR A 112 -8.20 8.49 0.35
CA THR A 112 -7.57 9.82 0.54
C THR A 112 -8.04 10.78 -0.57
N PRO A 113 -7.77 12.10 -0.47
CA PRO A 113 -8.01 13.03 -1.58
C PRO A 113 -7.32 12.60 -2.89
N VAL A 114 -6.10 12.04 -2.79
CA VAL A 114 -5.38 11.49 -3.94
C VAL A 114 -6.08 10.25 -4.49
N GLY A 115 -6.54 9.33 -3.62
CA GLY A 115 -7.35 8.17 -4.02
C GLY A 115 -8.62 8.54 -4.76
N GLN A 116 -9.33 9.57 -4.30
CA GLN A 116 -10.51 10.10 -4.98
C GLN A 116 -10.16 10.70 -6.35
N MET A 117 -9.05 11.45 -6.45
CA MET A 117 -8.58 12.01 -7.70
C MET A 117 -8.24 10.91 -8.72
N MET A 118 -7.52 9.86 -8.29
CA MET A 118 -7.19 8.69 -9.11
C MET A 118 -8.43 7.97 -9.62
N SER A 119 -9.44 7.79 -8.75
CA SER A 119 -10.69 7.14 -9.11
C SER A 119 -11.52 7.95 -10.12
N ARG A 120 -11.48 9.29 -10.02
CA ARG A 120 -12.21 10.19 -10.94
C ARG A 120 -11.51 10.42 -12.28
N ASN A 121 -10.20 10.18 -12.37
CA ASN A 121 -9.38 10.46 -13.56
C ASN A 121 -8.44 9.27 -13.85
N PRO A 122 -8.99 8.07 -14.13
CA PRO A 122 -8.19 6.86 -14.34
C PRO A 122 -7.16 7.02 -15.47
N GLU A 123 -7.48 7.77 -16.52
CA GLU A 123 -6.58 8.05 -17.64
C GLU A 123 -5.34 8.86 -17.22
N ARG A 124 -5.47 9.78 -16.26
CA ARG A 124 -4.33 10.54 -15.74
C ARG A 124 -3.40 9.66 -14.92
N LEU A 125 -3.98 8.74 -14.14
CA LEU A 125 -3.20 7.76 -13.41
C LEU A 125 -2.42 6.87 -14.37
N ASP A 126 -3.07 6.35 -15.42
CA ASP A 126 -2.41 5.53 -16.44
C ASP A 126 -1.26 6.29 -17.13
N MET A 127 -1.45 7.58 -17.42
CA MET A 127 -0.38 8.42 -17.95
C MET A 127 0.79 8.55 -16.98
N ILE A 128 0.53 8.80 -15.69
CA ILE A 128 1.57 8.88 -14.64
C ILE A 128 2.31 7.55 -14.53
N LEU A 129 1.60 6.42 -14.51
CA LEU A 129 2.17 5.08 -14.41
C LEU A 129 2.99 4.70 -15.66
N LYS A 130 2.53 5.07 -16.86
CA LYS A 130 3.30 4.87 -18.11
C LYS A 130 4.55 5.74 -18.14
N ALA A 131 4.45 7.00 -17.75
CA ALA A 131 5.59 7.90 -17.67
C ALA A 131 6.62 7.41 -16.65
N SER A 132 6.17 6.85 -15.54
CA SER A 132 7.09 6.31 -14.53
C SER A 132 7.81 5.04 -15.00
N LYS A 133 7.14 4.16 -15.73
CA LYS A 133 7.77 2.99 -16.38
C LYS A 133 8.72 3.37 -17.54
N ALA A 134 8.43 4.45 -18.27
CA ALA A 134 9.30 4.91 -19.35
C ALA A 134 10.67 5.40 -18.83
N HIS A 135 10.77 5.74 -17.55
CA HIS A 135 12.03 6.07 -16.88
C HIS A 135 12.74 4.84 -16.29
N GLU A 136 12.23 3.61 -16.43
CA GLU A 136 12.93 2.37 -16.03
C GLU A 136 13.93 1.88 -17.10
N ASN A 137 13.79 2.33 -18.35
CA ASN A 137 14.74 2.10 -19.47
C ASN A 137 15.72 3.26 -19.63
#